data_AF-A0A6B2Z0S9-F1
#
_entry.id   AF-A0A6B2Z0S9-F1
#
_cell.length_a   1.000
_cell.length_b   1.000
_cell.length_c   1.000
_cell.angle_alpha   90.00
_cell.angle_beta   90.00
_cell.angle_gamma   90.00
#
_symmetry.space_group_name_H-M   'P 1'
#
loop_
_entity.id
_entity.type
_entity.pdbx_description
1 polymer ?
#
loop_
_entity_poly.entity_id
_entity_poly.type
_entity_poly.pdbx_seq_one_letter_code
_entity_poly.pdbx_strand_id
1 'polypeptide(L)'
;MVFSASGSPEAEFCLGDDIATLVTDADGSIWTAYGDEGIYGGHPESGEGLAGWNLRGEATWSPGGRLPDHPLQGCTAATEDHRAWLVWYPGSSRGGTFLTRITPATGAVTSYRSPVQQPDGFAVRGNRAVFTRRDHNKRFTELLRAELGGDTWSVTDRARLRTPGRVVMHCGQGRDGFLWLRAGDTWVRVEA
;
A
#
# COMPACT_ATOMS: atom_id res chain seq x y z
N MET A 1 -15.75 -5.72 8.25
CA MET A 1 -17.04 -4.99 8.25
C MET A 1 -16.93 -3.76 7.37
N VAL A 2 -17.97 -3.50 6.59
CA VAL A 2 -18.17 -2.29 5.79
C VAL A 2 -19.21 -1.43 6.50
N PHE A 3 -18.93 -0.15 6.61
CA PHE A 3 -19.82 0.82 7.24
C PHE A 3 -20.19 1.92 6.26
N SER A 4 -21.44 2.36 6.33
CA SER A 4 -21.93 3.59 5.71
C SER A 4 -21.14 4.81 6.22
N ALA A 5 -21.28 5.94 5.52
CA ALA A 5 -20.70 7.22 5.96
C ALA A 5 -21.21 7.68 7.34
N SER A 6 -22.41 7.26 7.77
CA SER A 6 -22.95 7.52 9.11
C SER A 6 -22.46 6.53 10.18
N GLY A 7 -21.63 5.55 9.81
CA GLY A 7 -21.10 4.53 10.71
C GLY A 7 -22.06 3.36 10.97
N SER A 8 -23.17 3.27 10.25
CA SER A 8 -24.06 2.10 10.30
C SER A 8 -23.43 0.93 9.54
N PRO A 9 -23.44 -0.30 10.08
CA PRO A 9 -22.89 -1.47 9.38
C PRO A 9 -23.75 -1.81 8.15
N GLU A 10 -23.09 -2.07 7.02
CA GLU A 10 -23.74 -2.37 5.74
C GLU A 10 -23.45 -3.80 5.26
N ALA A 11 -22.24 -4.29 5.48
CA ALA A 11 -21.83 -5.64 5.06
C ALA A 11 -20.70 -6.20 5.92
N GLU A 12 -20.54 -7.52 5.87
CA GLU A 12 -19.43 -8.23 6.49
C GLU A 12 -19.00 -9.39 5.58
N PHE A 13 -17.68 -9.51 5.39
CA PHE A 13 -17.05 -10.58 4.64
C PHE A 13 -15.63 -10.79 5.17
N CYS A 14 -15.13 -12.01 5.02
CA CYS A 14 -13.77 -12.40 5.38
C CYS A 14 -12.83 -12.08 4.21
N LEU A 15 -11.71 -11.41 4.49
CA LEU A 15 -10.65 -11.13 3.52
C LEU A 15 -9.35 -11.84 3.87
N GLY A 16 -9.40 -12.84 4.75
CA GLY A 16 -8.23 -13.46 5.36
C GLY A 16 -7.70 -12.75 6.61
N ASP A 17 -6.62 -13.30 7.16
CA ASP A 17 -5.97 -12.85 8.39
C ASP A 17 -4.73 -12.00 8.10
N ASP A 18 -4.21 -11.32 9.13
CA ASP A 18 -2.96 -10.53 9.09
C ASP A 18 -2.85 -9.64 7.83
N ILE A 19 -3.86 -8.81 7.63
CA ILE A 19 -3.87 -7.83 6.55
C ILE A 19 -2.95 -6.67 6.94
N ALA A 20 -1.78 -6.59 6.31
CA ALA A 20 -0.81 -5.52 6.56
C ALA A 20 -1.31 -4.15 6.05
N THR A 21 -2.09 -4.15 4.96
CA THR A 21 -2.70 -2.93 4.41
C THR A 21 -3.93 -3.24 3.57
N LEU A 22 -4.88 -2.31 3.56
CA LEU A 22 -6.10 -2.34 2.76
C LEU A 22 -6.36 -0.94 2.20
N VAL A 23 -6.69 -0.85 0.92
CA VAL A 23 -7.13 0.39 0.26
C VAL A 23 -8.30 0.12 -0.66
N THR A 24 -9.14 1.12 -0.89
CA THR A 24 -10.19 1.09 -1.92
C THR A 24 -9.89 2.05 -3.04
N ASP A 25 -10.11 1.62 -4.29
CA ASP A 25 -10.04 2.50 -5.45
C ASP A 25 -11.34 3.28 -5.68
N ALA A 26 -11.38 4.07 -6.76
CA ALA A 26 -12.55 4.90 -7.10
C ALA A 26 -13.77 4.08 -7.51
N ASP A 27 -13.57 2.84 -7.97
CA ASP A 27 -14.62 1.96 -8.46
C ASP A 27 -15.18 1.04 -7.34
N GLY A 28 -14.61 1.16 -6.13
CA GLY A 28 -15.03 0.40 -4.95
C GLY A 28 -14.36 -0.96 -4.82
N SER A 29 -13.41 -1.30 -5.69
CA SER A 29 -12.59 -2.49 -5.48
C SER A 29 -11.69 -2.31 -4.27
N ILE A 30 -11.51 -3.39 -3.52
CA ILE A 30 -10.70 -3.46 -2.31
C ILE A 30 -9.39 -4.14 -2.69
N TRP A 31 -8.27 -3.60 -2.23
CA TRP A 31 -6.94 -4.12 -2.50
C TRP A 31 -6.21 -4.38 -1.19
N THR A 32 -5.69 -5.60 -1.03
CA THR A 32 -5.01 -6.03 0.17
C THR A 32 -3.58 -6.46 -0.13
N ALA A 33 -2.67 -6.17 0.81
CA ALA A 33 -1.41 -6.89 0.92
C ALA A 33 -1.33 -7.49 2.33
N TYR A 34 -0.95 -8.76 2.38
CA TYR A 34 -0.95 -9.57 3.59
C TYR A 34 0.42 -9.57 4.27
N GLY A 35 0.45 -9.71 5.59
CA GLY A 35 1.63 -10.12 6.32
C GLY A 35 1.88 -11.62 6.17
N ASP A 36 2.98 -12.08 6.77
CA ASP A 36 3.45 -13.46 6.62
C ASP A 36 2.47 -14.46 7.27
N GLU A 37 1.88 -14.13 8.43
CA GLU A 37 0.85 -14.99 9.04
C GLU A 37 -0.39 -15.10 8.14
N GLY A 38 -0.71 -14.04 7.38
CA GLY A 38 -1.83 -14.03 6.44
C GLY A 38 -1.54 -14.86 5.20
N ILE A 39 -0.32 -14.78 4.68
CA ILE A 39 0.15 -15.53 3.51
C ILE A 39 0.21 -17.04 3.81
N TYR A 40 0.72 -17.40 4.99
CA TYR A 40 0.90 -18.80 5.39
C TYR A 40 -0.26 -19.36 6.23
N GLY A 41 -1.28 -18.55 6.52
CA GLY A 41 -2.42 -18.88 7.40
C GLY A 41 -3.51 -19.77 6.78
N GLY A 42 -3.41 -20.08 5.48
CA GLY A 42 -4.29 -21.05 4.81
C GLY A 42 -5.58 -20.50 4.22
N HIS A 43 -5.80 -19.17 4.24
CA HIS A 43 -6.87 -18.55 3.45
C HIS A 43 -6.47 -18.58 1.96
N PRO A 44 -7.27 -19.17 1.05
CA PRO A 44 -6.84 -19.44 -0.33
C PRO A 44 -6.38 -18.19 -1.09
N GLU A 45 -7.10 -17.09 -0.92
CA GLU A 45 -6.89 -15.83 -1.63
C GLU A 45 -5.71 -15.00 -1.08
N SER A 46 -5.28 -15.23 0.16
CA SER A 46 -4.13 -14.51 0.75
C SER A 46 -2.78 -15.16 0.42
N GLY A 47 -2.78 -16.41 -0.04
CA GLY A 47 -1.56 -17.21 -0.23
C GLY A 47 -0.58 -16.67 -1.27
N GLU A 48 -1.01 -15.79 -2.18
CA GLU A 48 -0.11 -15.09 -3.11
C GLU A 48 0.35 -13.71 -2.58
N GLY A 49 -0.03 -13.35 -1.36
CA GLY A 49 0.39 -12.16 -0.63
C GLY A 49 -0.25 -10.83 -1.02
N LEU A 50 -0.87 -10.75 -2.20
CA LEU A 50 -1.65 -9.60 -2.66
C LEU A 50 -3.00 -10.11 -3.18
N ALA A 51 -4.09 -9.38 -2.95
CA ALA A 51 -5.38 -9.72 -3.52
C ALA A 51 -6.22 -8.48 -3.86
N GLY A 52 -7.10 -8.63 -4.84
CA GLY A 52 -8.12 -7.66 -5.20
C GLY A 52 -9.50 -8.27 -5.04
N TRP A 53 -10.44 -7.48 -4.52
CA TRP A 53 -11.77 -7.92 -4.14
C TRP A 53 -12.83 -6.94 -4.64
N ASN A 54 -14.04 -7.42 -4.83
CA ASN A 54 -15.20 -6.56 -5.06
C ASN A 54 -15.90 -6.18 -3.74
N LEU A 55 -16.93 -5.33 -3.86
CA LEU A 55 -17.74 -4.85 -2.73
C LEU A 55 -18.52 -5.96 -1.99
N ARG A 56 -18.56 -7.18 -2.53
CA ARG A 56 -19.19 -8.36 -1.90
C ARG A 56 -18.19 -9.24 -1.16
N GLY A 57 -16.90 -8.88 -1.18
CA GLY A 57 -15.84 -9.70 -0.60
C GLY A 57 -15.45 -10.90 -1.45
N GLU A 58 -15.81 -10.92 -2.74
CA GLU A 58 -15.36 -11.96 -3.68
C GLU A 58 -14.01 -11.54 -4.27
N ALA A 59 -13.05 -12.45 -4.32
CA ALA A 59 -11.77 -12.19 -4.96
C ALA A 59 -11.93 -12.04 -6.47
N THR A 60 -11.47 -10.91 -7.00
CA THR A 60 -11.51 -10.57 -8.42
C THR A 60 -10.13 -10.54 -9.07
N TRP A 61 -9.07 -10.59 -8.26
CA TRP A 61 -7.70 -10.55 -8.75
C TRP A 61 -6.73 -11.24 -7.78
N SER A 62 -5.75 -11.95 -8.34
CA SER A 62 -4.55 -12.42 -7.66
C SER A 62 -3.31 -12.20 -8.54
N PRO A 63 -2.09 -12.19 -7.97
CA PRO A 63 -0.84 -12.13 -8.71
C PRO A 63 -0.71 -13.12 -9.87
N GLY A 64 -1.07 -14.39 -9.69
CA GLY A 64 -0.99 -15.43 -10.71
C GLY A 64 0.42 -15.59 -11.30
N GLY A 65 1.46 -15.53 -10.46
CA GLY A 65 2.86 -15.62 -10.90
C GLY A 65 3.42 -14.40 -11.65
N ARG A 66 2.70 -13.27 -11.70
CA ARG A 66 3.12 -12.04 -12.41
C ARG A 66 4.04 -11.11 -11.60
N LEU A 67 4.39 -11.50 -10.38
CA LEU A 67 5.30 -10.74 -9.53
C LEU A 67 6.75 -11.17 -9.78
N PRO A 68 7.72 -10.27 -9.60
CA PRO A 68 9.15 -10.59 -9.73
C PRO A 68 9.65 -11.65 -8.73
N ASP A 69 8.91 -11.89 -7.65
CA ASP A 69 9.21 -12.86 -6.60
C ASP A 69 7.93 -13.16 -5.79
N HIS A 70 7.97 -14.16 -4.91
CA HIS A 70 6.88 -14.46 -3.98
C HIS A 70 6.91 -13.49 -2.79
N PRO A 71 5.80 -12.79 -2.47
CA PRO A 71 5.74 -11.92 -1.32
C PRO A 71 5.96 -12.69 -0.02
N LEU A 72 6.76 -12.12 0.88
CA LEU A 72 6.82 -12.52 2.28
C LEU A 72 5.88 -11.66 3.12
N GLN A 73 5.79 -10.36 2.82
CA GLN A 73 4.90 -9.45 3.55
C GLN A 73 4.64 -8.14 2.79
N GLY A 74 3.42 -7.63 2.91
CA GLY A 74 2.98 -6.31 2.50
C GLY A 74 3.46 -5.19 3.43
N CYS A 75 3.64 -3.99 2.88
CA CYS A 75 4.09 -2.80 3.62
C CYS A 75 2.98 -1.76 3.75
N THR A 76 2.47 -1.28 2.61
CA THR A 76 1.52 -0.17 2.49
C THR A 76 0.90 -0.19 1.10
N ALA A 77 -0.23 0.48 0.92
CA ALA A 77 -0.92 0.62 -0.35
C ALA A 77 -1.27 2.09 -0.66
N ALA A 78 -1.54 2.37 -1.94
CA ALA A 78 -2.06 3.64 -2.42
C ALA A 78 -2.95 3.43 -3.66
N THR A 79 -3.75 4.43 -3.98
CA THR A 79 -4.51 4.47 -5.24
C THR A 79 -4.18 5.72 -6.05
N GLU A 80 -4.27 5.60 -7.37
CA GLU A 80 -4.02 6.69 -8.31
C GLU A 80 -4.90 6.50 -9.55
N ASP A 81 -5.83 7.43 -9.75
CA ASP A 81 -6.88 7.33 -10.76
C ASP A 81 -7.60 5.95 -10.63
N HIS A 82 -7.55 5.13 -11.67
CA HIS A 82 -8.08 3.75 -11.69
C HIS A 82 -6.99 2.70 -11.48
N ARG A 83 -5.97 3.00 -10.67
CA ARG A 83 -4.86 2.08 -10.40
C ARG A 83 -4.69 1.86 -8.91
N ALA A 84 -4.41 0.61 -8.56
CA ALA A 84 -3.97 0.24 -7.23
C ALA A 84 -2.45 0.07 -7.22
N TRP A 85 -1.84 0.49 -6.11
CA TRP A 85 -0.42 0.33 -5.87
C TRP A 85 -0.22 -0.40 -4.56
N LEU A 86 0.50 -1.53 -4.58
CA LEU A 86 0.78 -2.36 -3.42
C LEU A 86 2.29 -2.48 -3.22
N VAL A 87 2.76 -2.16 -2.02
CA VAL A 87 4.17 -2.31 -1.65
C VAL A 87 4.35 -3.56 -0.82
N TRP A 88 5.37 -4.34 -1.15
CA TRP A 88 5.67 -5.62 -0.50
C TRP A 88 7.16 -5.94 -0.61
N TYR A 89 7.63 -6.93 0.13
CA TYR A 89 9.00 -7.45 0.01
C TYR A 89 9.01 -8.98 -0.01
N PRO A 90 9.96 -9.61 -0.73
CA PRO A 90 10.07 -11.06 -0.79
C PRO A 90 10.86 -11.62 0.38
N GLY A 91 10.70 -12.93 0.60
CA GLY A 91 11.52 -13.69 1.55
C GLY A 91 12.82 -14.23 0.96
N SER A 92 13.06 -14.04 -0.34
CA SER A 92 14.26 -14.54 -1.01
C SER A 92 15.52 -13.74 -0.65
N SER A 93 16.68 -14.39 -0.73
CA SER A 93 17.99 -13.78 -0.48
C SER A 93 18.34 -12.65 -1.45
N ARG A 94 17.64 -12.54 -2.59
CA ARG A 94 17.80 -11.42 -3.54
C ARG A 94 17.22 -10.11 -3.01
N GLY A 95 16.29 -10.20 -2.05
CA GLY A 95 15.77 -9.10 -1.24
C GLY A 95 15.23 -7.88 -2.00
N GLY A 96 15.00 -6.83 -1.22
CA GLY A 96 14.49 -5.53 -1.67
C GLY A 96 13.01 -5.33 -1.38
N THR A 97 12.48 -4.18 -1.78
CA THR A 97 11.06 -3.85 -1.66
C THR A 97 10.55 -3.54 -3.06
N PHE A 98 9.33 -3.96 -3.36
CA PHE A 98 8.70 -3.75 -4.65
C PHE A 98 7.46 -2.89 -4.52
N LEU A 99 7.24 -2.05 -5.51
CA LEU A 99 6.04 -1.26 -5.71
C LEU A 99 5.32 -1.84 -6.93
N THR A 100 4.22 -2.55 -6.71
CA THR A 100 3.42 -3.18 -7.77
C THR A 100 2.22 -2.31 -8.11
N ARG A 101 2.15 -1.87 -9.37
CA ARG A 101 1.00 -1.20 -9.97
C ARG A 101 0.06 -2.21 -10.61
N ILE A 102 -1.23 -2.05 -10.35
CA ILE A 102 -2.29 -2.89 -10.90
C ILE A 102 -3.30 -1.97 -11.61
N THR A 103 -3.66 -2.31 -12.85
CA THR A 103 -4.78 -1.69 -13.57
C THR A 103 -5.96 -2.65 -13.54
N PRO A 104 -6.97 -2.45 -12.68
CA PRO A 104 -8.04 -3.42 -12.45
C PRO A 104 -8.80 -3.77 -13.73
N ALA A 105 -9.14 -2.76 -14.53
CA ALA A 105 -9.92 -2.91 -15.77
C ALA A 105 -9.28 -3.86 -16.80
N THR A 106 -7.96 -4.01 -16.79
CA THR A 106 -7.23 -4.88 -17.73
C THR A 106 -6.52 -6.03 -17.05
N GLY A 107 -6.48 -6.03 -15.72
CA GLY A 107 -5.61 -6.90 -14.92
C GLY A 107 -4.11 -6.66 -15.15
N ALA A 108 -3.69 -5.59 -15.84
CA ALA A 108 -2.28 -5.36 -16.13
C ALA A 108 -1.48 -5.09 -14.85
N VAL A 109 -0.29 -5.69 -14.76
CA VAL A 109 0.59 -5.62 -13.58
C VAL A 109 1.95 -5.08 -14.02
N THR A 110 2.51 -4.16 -13.23
CA THR A 110 3.90 -3.73 -13.39
C THR A 110 4.53 -3.57 -12.03
N SER A 111 5.66 -4.24 -11.78
CA SER A 111 6.39 -4.13 -10.52
C SER A 111 7.70 -3.38 -10.71
N TYR A 112 7.95 -2.43 -9.84
CA TYR A 112 9.18 -1.66 -9.78
C TYR A 112 9.92 -1.97 -8.50
N ARG A 113 11.26 -1.88 -8.49
CA ARG A 113 11.97 -1.79 -7.21
C ARG A 113 11.61 -0.47 -6.55
N SER A 114 11.23 -0.55 -5.28
CA SER A 114 10.94 0.62 -4.46
C SER A 114 12.25 1.35 -4.16
N PRO A 115 12.28 2.69 -4.26
CA PRO A 115 13.43 3.50 -3.86
C PRO A 115 13.58 3.56 -2.32
N VAL A 116 12.55 3.13 -1.58
CA VAL A 116 12.51 3.08 -0.12
C VAL A 116 12.25 1.64 0.33
N GLN A 117 13.13 1.13 1.18
CA GLN A 117 12.93 -0.17 1.82
C GLN A 117 11.77 -0.07 2.83
N GLN A 118 10.79 -0.97 2.70
CA GLN A 118 9.65 -1.12 3.63
C GLN A 118 9.03 0.21 4.11
N PRO A 119 8.51 1.05 3.19
CA PRO A 119 7.88 2.32 3.57
C PRO A 119 6.63 2.08 4.45
N ASP A 120 6.31 3.06 5.29
CA ASP A 120 5.10 3.03 6.14
C ASP A 120 3.86 3.57 5.41
N GLY A 121 4.10 4.50 4.48
CA GLY A 121 3.09 5.15 3.67
C GLY A 121 3.72 5.69 2.39
N PHE A 122 2.90 5.83 1.35
CA PHE A 122 3.34 6.47 0.11
C PHE A 122 2.14 6.99 -0.68
N ALA A 123 2.38 7.86 -1.65
CA ALA A 123 1.42 8.24 -2.68
C ALA A 123 2.13 8.43 -4.02
N VAL A 124 1.41 8.23 -5.13
CA VAL A 124 1.94 8.34 -6.50
C VAL A 124 1.04 9.27 -7.32
N ARG A 125 1.67 10.09 -8.17
CA ARG A 125 1.01 10.86 -9.24
C ARG A 125 1.90 10.92 -10.48
N GLY A 126 1.48 10.29 -11.56
CA GLY A 126 2.25 10.12 -12.78
C GLY A 126 3.59 9.46 -12.50
N ASN A 127 4.66 10.23 -12.69
CA ASN A 127 6.03 9.81 -12.46
C ASN A 127 6.59 10.31 -11.12
N ARG A 128 5.77 10.86 -10.22
CA ARG A 128 6.20 11.34 -8.90
C ARG A 128 5.64 10.49 -7.79
N ALA A 129 6.40 10.35 -6.73
CA ALA A 129 5.97 9.65 -5.53
C ALA A 129 6.54 10.31 -4.28
N VAL A 130 5.79 10.22 -3.20
CA VAL A 130 6.25 10.56 -1.86
C VAL A 130 6.13 9.33 -0.96
N PHE A 131 7.10 9.12 -0.09
CA PHE A 131 7.19 7.99 0.83
C PHE A 131 7.47 8.47 2.25
N THR A 132 6.95 7.75 3.23
CA THR A 132 7.42 7.80 4.62
C THR A 132 8.12 6.52 5.01
N ARG A 133 9.12 6.62 5.89
CA ARG A 133 9.74 5.43 6.49
C ARG A 133 8.92 4.89 7.65
N ARG A 134 9.16 3.62 7.96
CA ARG A 134 8.65 2.86 9.12
C ARG A 134 9.28 3.32 10.45
N ASP A 135 9.25 4.63 10.69
CA ASP A 135 9.63 5.28 11.93
C ASP A 135 8.35 5.59 12.72
N HIS A 136 8.15 4.94 13.86
CA HIS A 136 6.96 5.13 14.69
C HIS A 136 7.32 5.67 16.08
N ASN A 137 6.30 6.13 16.80
CA ASN A 137 6.37 6.71 18.14
C ASN A 137 7.23 7.99 18.23
N LYS A 138 7.48 8.66 17.10
CA LYS A 138 8.24 9.91 17.02
C LYS A 138 7.29 11.06 16.64
N ARG A 139 7.67 12.31 16.97
CA ARG A 139 6.95 13.53 16.51
C ARG A 139 7.50 14.03 15.16
N PHE A 140 7.95 13.11 14.34
CA PHE A 140 8.42 13.34 13.00
C PHE A 140 8.46 12.02 12.23
N THR A 141 8.52 12.10 10.91
CA THR A 141 8.86 11.00 10.02
C THR A 141 9.85 11.47 8.95
N GLU A 142 10.65 10.56 8.40
CA GLU A 142 11.41 10.83 7.19
C GLU A 142 10.47 10.85 5.99
N LEU A 143 10.50 11.95 5.24
CA LEU A 143 9.78 12.12 3.99
C LEU A 143 10.78 12.00 2.84
N LEU A 144 10.49 11.13 1.88
CA LEU A 144 11.32 10.95 0.69
C LEU A 144 10.46 11.22 -0.54
N ARG A 145 10.95 12.07 -1.45
CA ARG A 145 10.36 12.25 -2.77
C ARG A 145 11.15 11.45 -3.78
N ALA A 146 10.45 10.87 -4.74
CA ALA A 146 11.07 10.12 -5.82
C ALA A 146 10.41 10.41 -7.15
N GLU A 147 11.18 10.23 -8.22
CA GLU A 147 10.69 10.32 -9.59
C GLU A 147 10.98 9.01 -10.35
N LEU A 148 10.05 8.63 -11.22
CA LEU A 148 10.17 7.48 -12.12
C LEU A 148 10.79 7.94 -13.45
N GLY A 149 11.99 7.45 -13.73
CA GLY A 149 12.66 7.60 -15.02
C GLY A 149 12.78 6.23 -15.69
N GLY A 150 12.09 6.05 -16.82
CA GLY A 150 12.01 4.73 -17.47
C GLY A 150 11.31 3.70 -16.57
N ASP A 151 12.08 2.72 -16.09
CA ASP A 151 11.63 1.65 -15.20
C ASP A 151 12.16 1.79 -13.75
N THR A 152 12.84 2.90 -13.45
CA THR A 152 13.58 3.07 -12.20
C THR A 152 13.07 4.26 -11.41
N TRP A 153 12.67 4.02 -10.16
CA TRP A 153 12.39 5.08 -9.20
C TRP A 153 13.68 5.55 -8.53
N SER A 154 13.91 6.87 -8.54
CA SER A 154 15.07 7.50 -7.90
C SER A 154 14.62 8.50 -6.85
N VAL A 155 15.19 8.44 -5.63
CA VAL A 155 14.95 9.47 -4.60
C VAL A 155 15.56 10.78 -5.06
N THR A 156 14.74 11.83 -5.11
CA THR A 156 15.14 13.18 -5.53
C THR A 156 15.27 14.14 -4.35
N ASP A 157 14.54 13.91 -3.26
CA ASP A 157 14.60 14.74 -2.06
C ASP A 157 14.39 13.91 -0.78
N ARG A 158 14.99 14.38 0.32
CA ARG A 158 14.84 13.80 1.66
C ARG A 158 14.68 14.91 2.67
N ALA A 159 13.58 14.86 3.42
CA ALA A 159 13.26 15.83 4.45
C ALA A 159 12.80 15.14 5.74
N ARG A 160 12.86 15.88 6.85
CA ARG A 160 12.27 15.46 8.11
C ARG A 160 10.97 16.23 8.33
N LEU A 161 9.84 15.54 8.19
CA LEU A 161 8.52 16.12 8.41
C LEU A 161 8.21 16.09 9.91
N ARG A 162 8.16 17.26 10.55
CA ARG A 162 7.66 17.36 11.93
C ARG A 162 6.15 17.20 11.95
N THR A 163 5.65 16.45 12.92
CA THR A 163 4.23 16.19 13.07
C THR A 163 3.72 16.75 14.40
N PRO A 164 2.49 17.28 14.44
CA PRO A 164 1.87 17.81 15.67
C PRO A 164 1.66 16.73 16.74
N GLY A 165 1.36 15.50 16.33
CA GLY A 165 1.28 14.31 17.18
C GLY A 165 2.40 13.30 16.92
N ARG A 166 2.37 12.17 17.62
CA ARG A 166 3.26 11.04 17.32
C ARG A 166 2.73 10.26 16.12
N VAL A 167 3.61 9.91 15.19
CA VAL A 167 3.30 8.96 14.13
C VAL A 167 3.27 7.54 14.71
N VAL A 168 2.32 6.73 14.24
CA VAL A 168 2.21 5.30 14.58
C VAL A 168 2.53 4.47 13.35
N MET A 169 2.70 3.16 13.51
CA MET A 169 2.86 2.26 12.38
C MET A 169 1.63 2.24 11.49
N HIS A 170 1.82 2.04 10.19
CA HIS A 170 0.75 1.93 9.19
C HIS A 170 -0.19 3.14 9.18
N CYS A 171 0.37 4.33 9.42
CA CYS A 171 -0.40 5.56 9.58
C CYS A 171 -0.59 6.34 8.28
N GLY A 172 0.03 5.89 7.19
CA GLY A 172 -0.02 6.52 5.88
C GLY A 172 -1.07 5.93 4.96
N GLN A 173 -1.85 6.79 4.32
CA GLN A 173 -2.87 6.45 3.33
C GLN A 173 -2.63 7.29 2.07
N GLY A 174 -2.28 6.64 0.96
CA GLY A 174 -2.01 7.29 -0.31
C GLY A 174 -3.21 7.30 -1.25
N ARG A 175 -3.56 8.46 -1.79
CA ARG A 175 -4.59 8.60 -2.81
C ARG A 175 -4.32 9.77 -3.74
N ASP A 176 -4.29 9.50 -5.04
CA ASP A 176 -4.22 10.50 -6.13
C ASP A 176 -3.11 11.55 -5.93
N GLY A 177 -1.91 11.08 -5.58
CA GLY A 177 -0.76 11.94 -5.33
C GLY A 177 -0.70 12.55 -3.93
N PHE A 178 -1.68 12.29 -3.06
CA PHE A 178 -1.70 12.80 -1.69
C PHE A 178 -1.49 11.68 -0.69
N LEU A 179 -0.47 11.83 0.15
CA LEU A 179 -0.24 11.00 1.33
C LEU A 179 -0.85 11.68 2.55
N TRP A 180 -1.78 10.98 3.20
CA TRP A 180 -2.38 11.38 4.47
C TRP A 180 -1.73 10.58 5.60
N LEU A 181 -1.16 11.28 6.58
CA LEU A 181 -0.49 10.70 7.73
C LEU A 181 -1.29 11.01 8.99
N ARG A 182 -1.68 9.97 9.73
CA ARG A 182 -2.27 10.13 11.05
C ARG A 182 -1.18 10.40 12.10
N ALA A 183 -1.25 11.54 12.76
CA ALA A 183 -0.34 11.93 13.84
C ALA A 183 -1.15 12.35 15.08
N GLY A 184 -1.37 11.41 16.01
CA GLY A 184 -2.32 11.60 17.11
C GLY A 184 -3.75 11.80 16.60
N ASP A 185 -4.38 12.91 17.02
CA ASP A 185 -5.75 13.30 16.63
C ASP A 185 -5.78 14.24 15.41
N THR A 186 -4.68 14.33 14.68
CA THR A 186 -4.55 15.21 13.52
C THR A 186 -4.07 14.44 12.29
N TRP A 187 -4.38 15.00 11.13
CA TRP A 187 -3.93 14.51 9.84
C TRP A 187 -2.96 15.49 9.20
N VAL A 188 -1.85 14.98 8.68
CA VAL A 188 -0.90 15.76 7.87
C VAL A 188 -1.03 15.27 6.42
N ARG A 189 -1.22 16.20 5.49
CA ARG A 189 -1.31 15.91 4.05
C ARG A 189 -0.03 16.33 3.36
N VAL A 190 0.50 15.46 2.52
CA VAL A 190 1.69 15.72 1.69
C VAL A 190 1.39 15.35 0.25
N GLU A 191 1.75 16.23 -0.69
CA GLU A 191 1.65 15.98 -2.13
C GLU A 191 2.93 15.33 -2.67
N ALA A 192 2.79 14.46 -3.69
CA ALA A 192 3.86 13.77 -4.39
C ALA A 192 4.69 14.70 -5.30
#